data_AF-A0A0F9K6U1-F1
#
_entry.id   AF-A0A0F9K6U1-F1
#
_cell.length_a   1.000
_cell.length_b   1.000
_cell.length_c   1.000
_cell.angle_alpha   90.00
_cell.angle_beta   90.00
_cell.angle_gamma   90.00
#
_symmetry.space_group_name_H-M   'P 1'
#
loop_
_entity.id
_entity.type
_entity.pdbx_description
1 polymer ?
#
loop_
_entity_poly.entity_id
_entity_poly.type
_entity_poly.pdbx_seq_one_letter_code
_entity_poly.pdbx_strand_id
1 'polypeptide(L)'
;NFSFFFFTNPINYFNITAFPIIRPPTGKIKIIELPFNAMEGAFDLDGLVYLRNTDTIVRYTFPGFREVPWDYGEERERFGNDGGINGRTTSLTGGLRMPSTSPVCYHQGGISVSPSGSVIASCAYRYVGISSGRLSTKKVHTKDVYKPSLYPGRVVNSTSPCIHVWDKHGQLKYEDALPGVGQCDGVGLDRDDNIYVMHAPSRFYDGKRYFNEMSQTLMKVAPGKARVISSKGSPIQLPDGERPNRPPDLLSTRHGEAWVENAQWMYGGVGFAGFNMLGHGGGCACWFSRFTLDYFARSIAPEPHQYRVAVLDSNGNLILRIGRYGNVDDGRPLVAAGGPANTRSIGGDEVALVHACFVGTHTDRRIFIADLGNARIVSVKLDYHASEKIPLKDVTDRATPGG
;
A
#
# COMPACT_ATOMS: atom_id res chain seq x y z
N ASN A 1 -22.05 -13.13 -9.68
CA ASN A 1 -22.19 -11.67 -9.93
C ASN A 1 -21.01 -10.96 -9.30
N PHE A 2 -19.91 -10.82 -10.03
CA PHE A 2 -18.68 -10.21 -9.51
C PHE A 2 -18.68 -8.71 -9.79
N SER A 3 -18.37 -7.92 -8.77
CA SER A 3 -18.21 -6.48 -8.82
C SER A 3 -16.76 -6.17 -8.46
N PHE A 4 -16.01 -5.53 -9.36
CA PHE A 4 -14.61 -5.17 -9.16
C PHE A 4 -14.48 -3.69 -8.86
N PHE A 5 -13.58 -3.33 -7.94
CA PHE A 5 -13.37 -1.96 -7.47
C PHE A 5 -12.00 -1.45 -7.92
N PHE A 6 -11.97 -0.35 -8.66
CA PHE A 6 -10.73 0.31 -9.05
C PHE A 6 -10.78 1.81 -8.80
N PHE A 7 -9.71 2.34 -8.25
CA PHE A 7 -9.56 3.77 -8.05
C PHE A 7 -9.24 4.44 -9.39
N THR A 8 -10.19 5.18 -9.97
CA THR A 8 -9.95 6.00 -11.17
C THR A 8 -10.47 7.41 -10.95
N ASN A 9 -9.62 8.42 -11.13
CA ASN A 9 -10.03 9.82 -11.13
C ASN A 9 -9.71 10.45 -12.51
N PRO A 10 -10.67 11.05 -13.22
CA PRO A 10 -10.38 11.69 -14.50
C PRO A 10 -9.97 13.16 -14.41
N ILE A 11 -10.10 13.88 -13.28
CA ILE A 11 -9.99 15.36 -13.29
C ILE A 11 -9.26 15.99 -12.08
N ASN A 12 -9.01 15.30 -10.96
CA ASN A 12 -8.17 15.82 -9.87
C ASN A 12 -7.31 14.70 -9.26
N TYR A 13 -6.02 14.69 -9.59
CA TYR A 13 -5.04 13.59 -9.51
C TYR A 13 -4.81 12.84 -8.19
N PHE A 14 -5.55 13.09 -7.10
CA PHE A 14 -5.12 12.65 -5.76
C PHE A 14 -6.20 12.04 -4.84
N ASN A 15 -7.46 11.97 -5.29
CA ASN A 15 -8.57 11.53 -4.44
C ASN A 15 -9.44 10.50 -5.13
N ILE A 16 -10.11 9.70 -4.33
CA ILE A 16 -11.12 8.73 -4.73
C ILE A 16 -12.47 9.36 -4.41
N THR A 17 -13.28 9.59 -5.44
CA THR A 17 -14.63 10.17 -5.30
C THR A 17 -15.71 9.13 -5.55
N ALA A 18 -15.38 8.04 -6.25
CA ALA A 18 -16.30 6.99 -6.58
C ALA A 18 -15.58 5.65 -6.82
N PHE A 19 -16.34 4.57 -6.76
CA PHE A 19 -15.95 3.23 -7.14
C PHE A 19 -16.67 2.80 -8.43
N PRO A 20 -15.95 2.47 -9.50
CA PRO A 20 -16.50 1.69 -10.58
C PRO A 20 -16.73 0.26 -10.10
N ILE A 21 -17.89 -0.30 -10.42
CA ILE A 21 -18.22 -1.72 -10.40
C ILE A 21 -18.23 -2.20 -11.83
N ILE A 22 -17.29 -3.08 -12.17
CA ILE A 22 -17.20 -3.66 -13.51
C ILE A 22 -17.89 -5.03 -13.53
N ARG A 23 -18.69 -5.31 -14.55
CA ARG A 23 -19.20 -6.66 -14.87
C ARG A 23 -18.35 -7.28 -15.99
N PRO A 24 -17.39 -8.17 -15.69
CA PRO A 24 -16.40 -8.61 -16.67
C PRO A 24 -16.95 -9.18 -17.97
N PRO A 25 -17.98 -10.07 -17.95
CA PRO A 25 -18.47 -10.67 -19.20
C PRO A 25 -19.02 -9.65 -20.20
N THR A 26 -19.43 -8.47 -19.71
CA THR A 26 -20.11 -7.45 -20.52
C THR A 26 -19.34 -6.13 -20.62
N GLY A 27 -18.27 -5.96 -19.84
CA GLY A 27 -17.61 -4.67 -19.65
C GLY A 27 -18.48 -3.58 -19.01
N LYS A 28 -19.75 -3.83 -18.64
CA LYS A 28 -20.64 -2.81 -18.07
C LYS A 28 -20.08 -2.26 -16.75
N ILE A 29 -20.02 -0.94 -16.65
CA ILE A 29 -19.53 -0.22 -15.48
C ILE A 29 -20.70 0.45 -14.78
N LYS A 30 -20.82 0.27 -13.46
CA LYS A 30 -21.70 1.04 -12.58
C LYS A 30 -20.82 1.87 -11.64
N ILE A 31 -20.97 3.18 -11.63
CA ILE A 31 -20.26 4.04 -10.70
C ILE A 31 -21.05 4.13 -9.38
N ILE A 32 -20.37 3.95 -8.25
CA ILE A 32 -20.90 4.20 -6.90
C ILE A 32 -20.10 5.32 -6.26
N GLU A 33 -20.77 6.43 -6.03
CA GLU A 33 -20.23 7.60 -5.36
C GLU A 33 -19.84 7.30 -3.90
N LEU A 34 -18.66 7.77 -3.45
CA LEU A 34 -18.21 7.62 -2.07
C LEU A 34 -18.89 8.63 -1.13
N PRO A 35 -19.02 8.34 0.17
CA PRO A 35 -19.57 9.29 1.14
C PRO A 35 -18.75 10.59 1.27
N PHE A 36 -17.44 10.51 1.04
CA PHE A 36 -16.51 11.65 1.02
C PHE A 36 -15.35 11.36 0.06
N ASN A 37 -14.52 12.37 -0.19
CA ASN A 37 -13.30 12.22 -0.99
C ASN A 37 -12.23 11.46 -0.19
N ALA A 38 -12.10 10.16 -0.41
CA ALA A 38 -11.09 9.34 0.26
C ALA A 38 -9.71 9.49 -0.40
N MET A 39 -8.64 9.38 0.37
CA MET A 39 -7.26 9.33 -0.13
C MET A 39 -6.83 7.90 -0.46
N GLU A 40 -7.23 6.95 0.38
CA GLU A 40 -6.93 5.52 0.23
C GLU A 40 -8.09 4.69 0.77
N GLY A 41 -8.11 3.40 0.40
CA GLY A 41 -9.11 2.46 0.86
C GLY A 41 -8.57 1.04 1.02
N ALA A 42 -9.20 0.25 1.87
CA ALA A 42 -8.97 -1.19 2.02
C ALA A 42 -10.30 -1.92 2.26
N PHE A 43 -10.31 -3.24 2.03
CA PHE A 43 -11.43 -4.12 2.37
C PHE A 43 -10.97 -5.16 3.37
N ASP A 44 -11.86 -5.55 4.29
CA ASP A 44 -11.64 -6.71 5.16
C ASP A 44 -12.29 -7.99 4.59
N LEU A 45 -12.20 -9.07 5.36
CA LEU A 45 -12.77 -10.38 4.99
C LEU A 45 -14.31 -10.43 5.11
N ASP A 46 -14.90 -9.54 5.90
CA ASP A 46 -16.34 -9.43 6.10
C ASP A 46 -17.02 -8.53 5.06
N GLY A 47 -16.23 -7.95 4.15
CA GLY A 47 -16.70 -7.09 3.07
C GLY A 47 -16.96 -5.64 3.49
N LEU A 48 -16.44 -5.22 4.65
CA LEU A 48 -16.44 -3.81 5.04
C LEU A 48 -15.36 -3.08 4.24
N VAL A 49 -15.66 -1.83 3.89
CA VAL A 49 -14.72 -0.93 3.23
C VAL A 49 -14.23 0.10 4.24
N TYR A 50 -12.92 0.25 4.31
CA TYR A 50 -12.21 1.20 5.15
C TYR A 50 -11.72 2.30 4.24
N LEU A 51 -12.23 3.51 4.42
CA LEU A 51 -11.84 4.69 3.67
C LEU A 51 -11.12 5.65 4.60
N ARG A 52 -10.00 6.21 4.16
CA ARG A 52 -9.28 7.21 4.95
C ARG A 52 -9.20 8.55 4.26
N ASN A 53 -9.10 9.60 5.07
CA ASN A 53 -8.48 10.86 4.67
C ASN A 53 -7.11 10.97 5.35
N THR A 54 -6.59 12.19 5.50
CA THR A 54 -5.29 12.45 6.12
C THR A 54 -5.20 11.91 7.55
N ASP A 55 -6.20 12.21 8.39
CA ASP A 55 -6.15 12.04 9.85
C ASP A 55 -7.24 11.12 10.40
N THR A 56 -8.08 10.52 9.56
CA THR A 56 -9.24 9.73 10.01
C THR A 56 -9.50 8.55 9.09
N ILE A 57 -9.81 7.39 9.67
CA ILE A 57 -10.30 6.18 8.99
C ILE A 57 -11.77 5.97 9.34
N VAL A 58 -12.59 5.72 8.32
CA VAL A 58 -14.02 5.43 8.47
C VAL A 58 -14.33 4.09 7.83
N ARG A 59 -15.19 3.30 8.48
CA ARG A 59 -15.59 1.97 8.00
C ARG A 59 -17.05 2.00 7.56
N TYR A 60 -17.35 1.36 6.44
CA TYR A 60 -18.69 1.28 5.89
C TYR A 60 -19.05 -0.14 5.45
N THR A 61 -20.33 -0.45 5.46
CA THR A 61 -20.85 -1.58 4.67
C THR A 61 -20.73 -1.28 3.19
N PHE A 62 -20.56 -2.32 2.38
CA PHE A 62 -20.48 -2.20 0.93
C PHE A 62 -21.55 -3.09 0.25
N PRO A 63 -22.25 -2.65 -0.82
CA PRO A 63 -22.12 -1.39 -1.56
C PRO A 63 -22.91 -0.20 -0.99
N GLY A 64 -23.67 -0.40 0.10
CA GLY A 64 -24.63 0.59 0.60
C GLY A 64 -24.02 1.80 1.31
N PHE A 65 -22.74 1.74 1.67
CA PHE A 65 -22.03 2.81 2.39
C PHE A 65 -22.71 3.25 3.69
N ARG A 66 -23.29 2.31 4.44
CA ARG A 66 -23.76 2.59 5.81
C ARG A 66 -22.56 2.59 6.74
N GLU A 67 -22.34 3.67 7.49
CA GLU A 67 -21.24 3.76 8.46
C GLU A 67 -21.33 2.63 9.48
N VAL A 68 -20.18 2.06 9.82
CA VAL A 68 -20.00 1.10 10.92
C VAL A 68 -19.05 1.77 11.91
N PRO A 69 -19.58 2.44 12.96
CA PRO A 69 -18.76 3.23 13.88
C PRO A 69 -17.66 2.41 14.55
N TRP A 70 -16.59 3.10 14.91
CA TRP A 70 -15.57 2.57 15.81
C TRP A 70 -16.01 2.72 17.26
N ASP A 71 -15.72 1.73 18.09
CA ASP A 71 -16.06 1.78 19.53
C ASP A 71 -15.34 2.94 20.23
N TYR A 72 -14.14 3.27 19.76
CA TYR A 72 -13.31 4.40 20.21
C TYR A 72 -13.26 5.53 19.18
N GLY A 73 -14.29 5.63 18.33
CA GLY A 73 -14.39 6.64 17.28
C GLY A 73 -14.75 8.04 17.80
N GLU A 74 -14.36 9.06 17.03
CA GLU A 74 -14.75 10.46 17.25
C GLU A 74 -15.90 10.83 16.30
N GLU A 75 -16.93 11.48 16.83
CA GLU A 75 -17.98 12.12 16.02
C GLU A 75 -17.42 13.36 15.31
N ARG A 76 -17.88 13.60 14.07
CA ARG A 76 -17.56 14.82 13.31
C ARG A 76 -18.77 15.26 12.50
N GLU A 77 -19.26 16.47 12.72
CA GLU A 77 -20.39 17.01 11.95
C GLU A 77 -20.05 17.14 10.44
N ARG A 78 -18.79 17.43 10.13
CA ARG A 78 -18.32 17.61 8.74
C ARG A 78 -16.90 17.08 8.56
N PHE A 79 -16.78 15.99 7.83
CA PHE A 79 -15.54 15.29 7.50
C PHE A 79 -15.37 15.14 5.99
N GLY A 80 -14.12 15.14 5.49
CA GLY A 80 -13.79 14.91 4.08
C GLY A 80 -13.13 16.10 3.37
N ASN A 81 -12.96 17.24 4.06
CA ASN A 81 -12.22 18.41 3.57
C ASN A 81 -10.79 18.53 4.15
N ASP A 82 -10.35 17.52 4.89
CA ASP A 82 -9.05 17.54 5.56
C ASP A 82 -7.91 17.29 4.57
N GLY A 83 -6.69 17.75 4.92
CA GLY A 83 -5.49 17.46 4.14
C GLY A 83 -5.31 18.25 2.85
N GLY A 84 -6.10 19.29 2.62
CA GLY A 84 -6.09 20.08 1.38
C GLY A 84 -6.86 19.43 0.24
N ILE A 85 -7.60 18.37 0.53
CA ILE A 85 -8.52 17.71 -0.38
C ILE A 85 -9.89 18.34 -0.17
N ASN A 86 -10.26 19.25 -1.06
CA ASN A 86 -11.63 19.75 -1.11
C ASN A 86 -12.52 18.71 -1.79
N GLY A 87 -13.81 18.66 -1.42
CA GLY A 87 -14.79 17.89 -2.16
C GLY A 87 -16.02 17.53 -1.35
N ARG A 88 -16.52 16.31 -1.55
CA ARG A 88 -17.69 15.81 -0.84
C ARG A 88 -17.33 15.61 0.63
N THR A 89 -18.20 16.09 1.50
CA THR A 89 -18.11 15.87 2.94
C THR A 89 -19.30 15.06 3.44
N THR A 90 -19.11 14.41 4.58
CA THR A 90 -20.13 13.66 5.30
C THR A 90 -20.03 13.92 6.80
N SER A 91 -21.07 13.63 7.56
CA SER A 91 -21.00 13.55 9.03
C SER A 91 -20.54 12.15 9.44
N LEU A 92 -19.78 12.06 10.53
CA LEU A 92 -19.31 10.81 11.11
C LEU A 92 -19.91 10.63 12.50
N THR A 93 -20.35 9.42 12.78
CA THR A 93 -20.82 9.00 14.11
C THR A 93 -19.74 8.30 14.93
N GLY A 94 -18.66 7.82 14.29
CA GLY A 94 -17.48 7.35 15.00
C GLY A 94 -16.34 7.03 14.07
N GLY A 95 -15.57 8.04 13.65
CA GLY A 95 -14.36 7.89 12.85
C GLY A 95 -13.11 7.61 13.69
N LEU A 96 -12.24 6.70 13.25
CA LEU A 96 -10.98 6.41 13.93
C LEU A 96 -9.96 7.50 13.65
N ARG A 97 -9.63 8.30 14.66
CA ARG A 97 -8.65 9.39 14.54
C ARG A 97 -7.22 8.85 14.54
N MET A 98 -6.44 9.28 13.56
CA MET A 98 -5.04 8.95 13.39
C MET A 98 -4.13 10.12 13.79
N PRO A 99 -2.93 9.86 14.32
CA PRO A 99 -1.91 10.87 14.59
C PRO A 99 -1.18 11.30 13.30
N SER A 100 -1.94 11.73 12.30
CA SER A 100 -1.43 11.97 10.94
C SER A 100 -1.69 13.39 10.48
N THR A 101 -0.78 13.89 9.67
CA THR A 101 -0.81 15.19 8.99
C THR A 101 -0.56 14.98 7.51
N SER A 102 -0.96 15.93 6.66
CA SER A 102 -0.79 15.75 5.22
C SER A 102 0.72 15.74 4.88
N PRO A 103 1.25 14.73 4.17
CA PRO A 103 2.59 14.78 3.62
C PRO A 103 2.69 15.88 2.54
N VAL A 104 3.89 16.19 2.05
CA VAL A 104 4.04 17.10 0.90
C VAL A 104 3.44 16.53 -0.39
N CYS A 105 3.23 15.22 -0.42
CA CYS A 105 2.62 14.48 -1.50
C CYS A 105 1.33 13.82 -0.99
N TYR A 106 0.36 13.61 -1.88
CA TYR A 106 -0.95 13.12 -1.47
C TYR A 106 -1.01 11.62 -1.17
N HIS A 107 -0.04 10.81 -1.64
CA HIS A 107 0.03 9.40 -1.24
C HIS A 107 0.29 9.30 0.28
N GLN A 108 -0.55 8.55 1.00
CA GLN A 108 -0.51 8.52 2.47
C GLN A 108 0.35 7.39 3.05
N GLY A 109 1.06 6.67 2.17
CA GLY A 109 1.89 5.51 2.52
C GLY A 109 1.12 4.20 2.74
N GLY A 110 -0.22 4.22 2.65
CA GLY A 110 -1.05 3.02 2.65
C GLY A 110 -1.87 2.81 3.92
N ILE A 111 -2.88 1.95 3.77
CA ILE A 111 -3.65 1.31 4.83
C ILE A 111 -3.89 -0.16 4.46
N SER A 112 -4.07 -1.00 5.48
CA SER A 112 -4.45 -2.39 5.31
C SER A 112 -5.23 -2.89 6.53
N VAL A 113 -6.03 -3.93 6.34
CA VAL A 113 -6.79 -4.59 7.38
C VAL A 113 -6.38 -6.07 7.39
N SER A 114 -5.99 -6.56 8.55
CA SER A 114 -5.63 -7.96 8.75
C SER A 114 -6.88 -8.85 8.80
N PRO A 115 -6.72 -10.19 8.67
CA PRO A 115 -7.82 -11.14 8.89
C PRO A 115 -8.51 -11.05 10.26
N SER A 116 -7.83 -10.51 11.28
CA SER A 116 -8.40 -10.31 12.63
C SER A 116 -9.25 -9.03 12.75
N GLY A 117 -9.28 -8.20 11.71
CA GLY A 117 -9.90 -6.88 11.71
C GLY A 117 -9.00 -5.76 12.26
N SER A 118 -7.76 -6.07 12.68
CA SER A 118 -6.79 -5.04 13.07
C SER A 118 -6.38 -4.21 11.85
N VAL A 119 -6.27 -2.89 12.02
CA VAL A 119 -5.98 -1.93 10.96
C VAL A 119 -4.59 -1.36 11.14
N ILE A 120 -3.81 -1.33 10.06
CA ILE A 120 -2.51 -0.66 9.99
C ILE A 120 -2.59 0.56 9.08
N ALA A 121 -1.97 1.66 9.49
CA ALA A 121 -1.85 2.85 8.66
C ALA A 121 -0.46 3.48 8.75
N SER A 122 -0.02 4.01 7.61
CA SER A 122 1.04 5.01 7.57
C SER A 122 0.47 6.38 7.93
N CYS A 123 1.02 7.00 8.97
CA CYS A 123 0.61 8.31 9.48
C CYS A 123 1.77 9.30 9.31
N ALA A 124 1.67 10.18 8.31
CA ALA A 124 2.71 11.18 8.08
C ALA A 124 2.73 12.21 9.22
N TYR A 125 3.92 12.59 9.67
CA TYR A 125 4.10 13.60 10.72
C TYR A 125 5.02 14.72 10.25
N ARG A 126 4.90 15.88 10.90
CA ARG A 126 5.73 17.05 10.61
C ARG A 126 6.49 17.46 11.85
N TYR A 127 7.80 17.29 11.80
CA TYR A 127 8.69 17.70 12.89
C TYR A 127 9.01 19.20 12.86
N VAL A 128 8.98 19.82 11.67
CA VAL A 128 9.14 21.27 11.48
C VAL A 128 8.01 21.74 10.57
N GLY A 129 7.43 22.91 10.86
CA GLY A 129 6.37 23.50 10.03
C GLY A 129 6.82 23.63 8.57
N ILE A 130 5.89 23.56 7.62
CA ILE A 130 6.23 23.73 6.20
C ILE A 130 6.85 25.12 6.04
N SER A 131 8.12 25.21 5.66
CA SER A 131 8.61 26.39 4.94
C SER A 131 8.06 26.30 3.52
N SER A 132 6.75 26.48 3.34
CA SER A 132 6.24 26.88 2.05
C SER A 132 6.74 28.29 1.83
N GLY A 133 7.42 28.54 0.71
CA GLY A 133 7.93 29.86 0.29
C GLY A 133 6.86 30.94 0.08
N ARG A 134 5.74 30.89 0.79
CA ARG A 134 4.86 32.01 1.10
C ARG A 134 4.59 31.98 2.60
N LEU A 135 5.17 32.94 3.32
CA LEU A 135 4.77 33.33 4.67
C LEU A 135 3.27 33.68 4.65
N SER A 136 2.43 32.67 4.87
CA SER A 136 1.05 32.92 5.31
C SER A 136 1.15 33.39 6.75
N THR A 137 0.79 34.65 6.99
CA THR A 137 0.74 35.29 8.31
C THR A 137 -0.39 34.75 9.19
N LYS A 138 -1.17 33.77 8.73
CA LYS A 138 -2.18 33.13 9.56
C LYS A 138 -1.52 32.20 10.57
N LYS A 139 -1.62 32.54 11.85
CA LYS A 139 -1.34 31.63 12.97
C LYS A 139 -2.07 30.31 12.71
N VAL A 140 -1.32 29.29 12.30
CA VAL A 140 -1.83 27.92 12.29
C VAL A 140 -1.98 27.54 13.75
N HIS A 141 -3.20 27.32 14.22
CA HIS A 141 -3.45 26.74 15.53
C HIS A 141 -2.74 25.38 15.56
N THR A 142 -1.62 25.30 16.27
CA THR A 142 -0.93 24.04 16.54
C THR A 142 -1.76 23.29 17.56
N LYS A 143 -2.70 22.47 17.08
CA LYS A 143 -3.24 21.36 17.88
C LYS A 143 -2.05 20.49 18.33
N ASP A 144 -2.18 19.77 19.44
CA ASP A 144 -1.16 18.83 19.91
C ASP A 144 -0.93 17.72 18.87
N VAL A 145 -0.02 17.99 17.93
CA VAL A 145 0.37 17.05 16.87
C VAL A 145 1.30 16.03 17.51
N TYR A 146 0.99 14.75 17.31
CA TYR A 146 1.87 13.65 17.70
C TYR A 146 3.30 13.89 17.25
N LYS A 147 4.25 13.69 18.17
CA LYS A 147 5.69 13.77 17.90
C LYS A 147 6.31 12.43 18.26
N PRO A 148 6.87 11.69 17.29
CA PRO A 148 7.50 10.44 17.62
C PRO A 148 8.79 10.65 18.42
N SER A 149 9.19 9.63 19.16
CA SER A 149 10.48 9.60 19.84
C SER A 149 11.63 9.68 18.82
N LEU A 150 12.58 10.59 19.06
CA LEU A 150 13.79 10.70 18.25
C LEU A 150 14.92 9.84 18.80
N TYR A 151 15.78 9.39 17.90
CA TYR A 151 17.05 8.72 18.19
C TYR A 151 18.06 9.01 17.07
N PRO A 152 19.38 8.85 17.32
CA PRO A 152 20.40 9.04 16.30
C PRO A 152 20.11 8.23 15.03
N GLY A 153 19.96 8.92 13.90
CA GLY A 153 19.68 8.29 12.61
C GLY A 153 18.20 8.03 12.30
N ARG A 154 17.24 8.43 13.15
CA ARG A 154 15.81 8.41 12.79
C ARG A 154 15.54 9.42 11.68
N VAL A 155 15.09 8.97 10.51
CA VAL A 155 14.78 9.89 9.40
C VAL A 155 13.54 10.72 9.71
N VAL A 156 13.65 12.01 9.38
CA VAL A 156 12.56 12.98 9.49
C VAL A 156 12.58 13.89 8.27
N ASN A 157 11.53 13.82 7.47
CA ASN A 157 11.31 14.68 6.30
C ASN A 157 9.81 14.85 6.02
N SER A 158 9.48 15.61 4.98
CA SER A 158 8.10 15.95 4.58
C SER A 158 7.22 14.78 4.13
N THR A 159 7.78 13.57 4.10
CA THR A 159 7.12 12.31 3.69
C THR A 159 7.31 11.19 4.71
N SER A 160 7.92 11.46 5.87
CA SER A 160 8.20 10.44 6.87
C SER A 160 6.92 10.09 7.63
N PRO A 161 6.55 8.80 7.70
CA PRO A 161 5.44 8.35 8.50
C PRO A 161 5.90 7.76 9.83
N CYS A 162 4.94 7.65 10.75
CA CYS A 162 4.93 6.67 11.82
C CYS A 162 3.92 5.60 11.45
N ILE A 163 4.24 4.34 11.75
CA ILE A 163 3.35 3.22 11.44
C ILE A 163 2.54 2.89 12.70
N HIS A 164 1.22 2.97 12.63
CA HIS A 164 0.35 2.69 13.77
C HIS A 164 -0.59 1.54 13.45
N VAL A 165 -0.93 0.77 14.47
CA VAL A 165 -1.85 -0.36 14.38
C VAL A 165 -2.93 -0.22 15.44
N TRP A 166 -4.18 -0.36 15.03
CA TRP A 166 -5.35 -0.42 15.90
C TRP A 166 -6.00 -1.80 15.83
N ASP A 167 -6.66 -2.21 16.89
CA ASP A 167 -7.51 -3.41 16.86
C ASP A 167 -8.81 -3.14 16.09
N LYS A 168 -9.66 -4.16 15.99
CA LYS A 168 -10.96 -4.08 15.29
C LYS A 168 -11.98 -3.13 15.94
N HIS A 169 -11.73 -2.70 17.18
CA HIS A 169 -12.55 -1.80 17.98
C HIS A 169 -12.06 -0.35 17.88
N GLY A 170 -10.84 -0.13 17.39
CA GLY A 170 -10.21 1.18 17.25
C GLY A 170 -9.28 1.53 18.41
N GLN A 171 -8.95 0.59 19.30
CA GLN A 171 -7.91 0.79 20.31
C GLN A 171 -6.53 0.66 19.68
N LEU A 172 -5.62 1.56 20.06
CA LEU A 172 -4.23 1.52 19.60
C LEU A 172 -3.52 0.28 20.18
N LYS A 173 -3.08 -0.63 19.30
CA LYS A 173 -2.27 -1.82 19.65
C LYS A 173 -0.78 -1.50 19.65
N TYR A 174 -0.32 -0.82 18.60
CA TYR A 174 1.09 -0.50 18.42
C TYR A 174 1.23 0.96 17.95
N GLU A 175 1.94 1.76 18.74
CA GLU A 175 2.32 3.12 18.39
C GLU A 175 3.70 3.11 17.71
N ASP A 176 3.84 3.79 16.56
CA ASP A 176 5.11 3.90 15.83
C ASP A 176 5.86 2.56 15.72
N ALA A 177 5.13 1.54 15.26
CA ALA A 177 5.51 0.13 15.33
C ALA A 177 6.74 -0.25 14.49
N LEU A 178 7.20 0.65 13.62
CA LEU A 178 8.46 0.55 12.89
C LEU A 178 9.14 1.94 12.84
N PRO A 179 9.83 2.34 13.92
CA PRO A 179 10.42 3.65 14.02
C PRO A 179 11.48 3.89 12.94
N GLY A 180 11.57 5.12 12.44
CA GLY A 180 12.61 5.55 11.49
C GLY A 180 12.39 5.13 10.04
N VAL A 181 11.29 4.43 9.75
CA VAL A 181 10.86 4.24 8.37
C VAL A 181 10.65 5.61 7.72
N GLY A 182 11.16 5.77 6.51
CA GLY A 182 10.89 6.93 5.69
C GLY A 182 9.62 6.75 4.88
N GLN A 183 9.50 7.51 3.80
CA GLN A 183 8.40 7.35 2.85
C GLN A 183 8.22 5.88 2.48
N CYS A 184 6.98 5.40 2.60
CA CYS A 184 6.60 4.07 2.18
C CYS A 184 5.49 4.15 1.14
N ASP A 185 5.36 3.08 0.38
CA ASP A 185 4.36 2.91 -0.65
C ASP A 185 3.50 1.68 -0.42
N GLY A 186 2.99 1.56 0.80
CA GLY A 186 2.12 0.48 1.23
C GLY A 186 2.57 -0.06 2.56
N VAL A 187 1.57 -0.41 3.36
CA VAL A 187 1.70 -1.15 4.60
C VAL A 187 0.73 -2.34 4.56
N GLY A 188 1.10 -3.43 5.19
CA GLY A 188 0.30 -4.64 5.29
C GLY A 188 0.45 -5.26 6.67
N LEU A 189 -0.59 -5.96 7.12
CA LEU A 189 -0.59 -6.69 8.38
C LEU A 189 -1.05 -8.12 8.11
N ASP A 190 -0.23 -9.11 8.46
CA ASP A 190 -0.62 -10.52 8.31
C ASP A 190 -1.48 -11.01 9.48
N ARG A 191 -1.85 -12.29 9.45
CA ARG A 191 -2.67 -12.94 10.50
C ARG A 191 -1.98 -13.01 11.86
N ASP A 192 -0.66 -12.86 11.89
CA ASP A 192 0.20 -12.98 13.06
C ASP A 192 0.68 -11.58 13.54
N ASP A 193 0.00 -10.52 13.08
CA ASP A 193 0.33 -9.11 13.32
C ASP A 193 1.74 -8.68 12.84
N ASN A 194 2.39 -9.44 11.95
CA ASN A 194 3.64 -8.96 11.35
C ASN A 194 3.36 -7.83 10.37
N ILE A 195 4.22 -6.82 10.41
CA ILE A 195 4.13 -5.64 9.56
C ILE A 195 4.92 -5.88 8.30
N TYR A 196 4.27 -5.59 7.17
CA TYR A 196 4.87 -5.53 5.86
C TYR A 196 4.90 -4.08 5.43
N VAL A 197 6.03 -3.61 4.90
CA VAL A 197 6.13 -2.23 4.38
C VAL A 197 6.97 -2.18 3.13
N MET A 198 6.48 -1.49 2.11
CA MET A 198 7.25 -1.16 0.92
C MET A 198 7.95 0.17 1.16
N HIS A 199 9.17 0.13 1.68
CA HIS A 199 9.95 1.31 2.05
C HIS A 199 10.69 1.85 0.82
N ALA A 200 10.63 3.17 0.60
CA ALA A 200 11.16 3.82 -0.59
C ALA A 200 12.63 3.52 -0.91
N PRO A 201 13.57 3.47 0.06
CA PRO A 201 14.97 3.16 -0.20
C PRO A 201 15.18 1.84 -0.95
N SER A 202 16.08 1.89 -1.94
CA SER A 202 16.46 0.70 -2.70
C SER A 202 17.26 -0.24 -1.82
N ARG A 203 17.09 -1.53 -2.04
CA ARG A 203 17.86 -2.57 -1.39
C ARG A 203 19.35 -2.41 -1.72
N PHE A 204 20.17 -2.47 -0.68
CA PHE A 204 21.61 -2.66 -0.78
C PHE A 204 21.91 -4.07 -0.25
N TYR A 205 22.46 -4.93 -1.11
CA TYR A 205 22.68 -6.34 -0.81
C TYR A 205 24.04 -6.77 -1.35
N ASP A 206 24.81 -7.45 -0.50
CA ASP A 206 26.14 -7.97 -0.85
C ASP A 206 27.07 -6.90 -1.45
N GLY A 207 27.15 -5.74 -0.78
CA GLY A 207 27.98 -4.62 -1.21
C GLY A 207 27.46 -3.87 -2.45
N LYS A 208 26.30 -4.25 -3.00
CA LYS A 208 25.77 -3.72 -4.25
C LYS A 208 24.37 -3.15 -4.07
N ARG A 209 24.17 -1.95 -4.61
CA ARG A 209 22.84 -1.38 -4.77
C ARG A 209 22.11 -2.10 -5.90
N TYR A 210 20.80 -2.26 -5.76
CA TYR A 210 19.96 -2.61 -6.92
C TYR A 210 20.14 -1.57 -8.04
N PHE A 211 20.25 -2.03 -9.29
CA PHE A 211 20.63 -1.17 -10.43
C PHE A 211 19.61 -0.03 -10.69
N ASN A 212 18.34 -0.26 -10.38
CA ASN A 212 17.32 0.75 -10.52
C ASN A 212 17.16 1.57 -9.25
N GLU A 213 17.54 2.83 -9.34
CA GLU A 213 17.49 3.78 -8.23
C GLU A 213 16.09 4.15 -7.75
N MET A 214 15.06 3.96 -8.60
CA MET A 214 13.66 4.19 -8.24
C MET A 214 13.00 2.94 -7.63
N SER A 215 13.72 1.82 -7.53
CA SER A 215 13.20 0.63 -6.85
C SER A 215 13.15 0.83 -5.33
N GLN A 216 12.21 0.12 -4.73
CA GLN A 216 11.91 0.09 -3.32
C GLN A 216 12.29 -1.26 -2.72
N THR A 217 12.13 -1.38 -1.41
CA THR A 217 12.34 -2.62 -0.68
C THR A 217 11.06 -2.97 0.08
N LEU A 218 10.51 -4.15 -0.18
CA LEU A 218 9.48 -4.74 0.66
C LEU A 218 10.15 -5.47 1.82
N MET A 219 9.70 -5.24 3.04
CA MET A 219 10.24 -5.91 4.22
C MET A 219 9.15 -6.37 5.17
N LYS A 220 9.45 -7.43 5.93
CA LYS A 220 8.62 -7.94 7.02
C LYS A 220 9.31 -7.76 8.35
N VAL A 221 8.59 -7.26 9.34
CA VAL A 221 9.07 -7.02 10.70
C VAL A 221 8.02 -7.42 11.74
N ALA A 222 8.48 -7.74 12.95
CA ALA A 222 7.59 -7.81 14.10
C ALA A 222 7.35 -6.39 14.66
N PRO A 223 6.10 -6.04 15.04
CA PRO A 223 5.75 -4.71 15.51
C PRO A 223 6.52 -4.34 16.79
N GLY A 224 7.13 -3.16 16.81
CA GLY A 224 7.89 -2.63 17.95
C GLY A 224 9.22 -3.35 18.22
N LYS A 225 9.65 -4.27 17.34
CA LYS A 225 10.92 -5.01 17.48
C LYS A 225 11.98 -4.59 16.48
N ALA A 226 11.58 -3.94 15.40
CA ALA A 226 12.47 -3.45 14.35
C ALA A 226 12.50 -1.92 14.32
N ARG A 227 13.61 -1.35 13.84
CA ARG A 227 13.74 0.07 13.54
C ARG A 227 14.72 0.30 12.40
N VAL A 228 14.63 1.46 11.77
CA VAL A 228 15.54 1.87 10.69
C VAL A 228 16.45 2.98 11.18
N ILE A 229 17.75 2.75 11.08
CA ILE A 229 18.80 3.72 11.42
C ILE A 229 19.45 4.19 10.12
N SER A 230 19.54 5.50 9.92
CA SER A 230 20.04 6.11 8.67
C SER A 230 21.21 7.06 8.92
N SER A 231 22.17 7.09 8.00
CA SER A 231 23.34 7.98 8.09
C SER A 231 23.06 9.41 7.61
N LYS A 232 21.89 9.67 7.00
CA LYS A 232 21.43 11.00 6.58
C LYS A 232 19.94 11.19 6.85
N GLY A 233 19.50 12.45 6.80
CA GLY A 233 18.08 12.81 6.89
C GLY A 233 17.50 12.76 8.30
N SER A 234 18.35 12.69 9.34
CA SER A 234 17.94 12.72 10.74
C SER A 234 18.24 14.08 11.39
N PRO A 235 17.36 14.59 12.27
CA PRO A 235 17.66 15.77 13.08
C PRO A 235 18.71 15.48 14.17
N ILE A 236 18.83 14.22 14.59
CA ILE A 236 19.89 13.75 15.50
C ILE A 236 20.79 12.86 14.66
N GLN A 237 21.93 13.39 14.25
CA GLN A 237 22.81 12.67 13.34
C GLN A 237 23.36 11.39 13.98
N LEU A 238 23.42 10.31 13.21
CA LEU A 238 24.06 9.06 13.64
C LEU A 238 25.58 9.27 13.72
N PRO A 239 26.21 9.16 14.91
CA PRO A 239 27.66 9.27 15.03
C PRO A 239 28.38 8.17 14.24
N ASP A 240 29.56 8.48 13.69
CA ASP A 240 30.31 7.51 12.89
C ASP A 240 30.69 6.25 13.68
N GLY A 241 31.00 6.40 14.97
CA GLY A 241 31.28 5.28 15.88
C GLY A 241 30.07 4.45 16.29
N GLU A 242 28.84 4.91 16.02
CA GLU A 242 27.59 4.20 16.32
C GLU A 242 26.97 3.53 15.08
N ARG A 243 27.60 3.67 13.90
CA ARG A 243 27.16 2.98 12.70
C ARG A 243 27.28 1.47 12.90
N PRO A 244 26.27 0.66 12.52
CA PRO A 244 26.40 -0.79 12.58
C PRO A 244 27.62 -1.28 11.79
N ASN A 245 28.43 -2.15 12.41
CA ASN A 245 29.63 -2.71 11.79
C ASN A 245 29.31 -3.83 10.79
N ARG A 246 28.52 -3.48 9.77
CA ARG A 246 28.12 -4.32 8.64
C ARG A 246 27.68 -3.44 7.47
N PRO A 247 27.65 -3.95 6.22
CA PRO A 247 27.10 -3.21 5.09
C PRO A 247 25.66 -2.74 5.36
N PRO A 248 25.25 -1.58 4.80
CA PRO A 248 23.87 -1.11 4.90
C PRO A 248 22.90 -2.05 4.19
N ASP A 249 21.65 -2.02 4.63
CA ASP A 249 20.55 -2.79 4.02
C ASP A 249 19.85 -2.01 2.91
N LEU A 250 19.94 -0.69 2.96
CA LEU A 250 19.16 0.26 2.19
C LEU A 250 20.01 1.46 1.79
N LEU A 251 19.71 2.03 0.62
CA LEU A 251 20.37 3.23 0.12
C LEU A 251 19.40 4.15 -0.63
N SER A 252 19.43 5.44 -0.30
CA SER A 252 18.68 6.49 -1.01
C SER A 252 19.28 7.88 -0.77
N THR A 253 18.87 8.88 -1.56
CA THR A 253 19.26 10.28 -1.32
C THR A 253 18.83 10.78 0.06
N ARG A 254 17.63 10.40 0.50
CA ARG A 254 17.01 10.93 1.73
C ARG A 254 17.53 10.26 2.99
N HIS A 255 17.93 8.99 2.92
CA HIS A 255 18.39 8.22 4.07
C HIS A 255 19.92 8.09 4.09
N GLY A 256 20.60 8.31 2.96
CA GLY A 256 21.97 7.83 2.82
C GLY A 256 22.00 6.32 2.94
N GLU A 257 23.07 5.81 3.55
CA GLU A 257 23.16 4.41 4.01
C GLU A 257 22.20 4.20 5.18
N ALA A 258 21.43 3.12 5.14
CA ALA A 258 20.53 2.79 6.23
C ALA A 258 20.55 1.29 6.56
N TRP A 259 20.33 0.99 7.83
CA TRP A 259 20.31 -0.34 8.42
C TRP A 259 18.95 -0.60 9.05
N VAL A 260 18.39 -1.76 8.77
CA VAL A 260 17.15 -2.23 9.39
C VAL A 260 17.53 -3.25 10.46
N GLU A 261 17.26 -2.92 11.71
CA GLU A 261 17.45 -3.84 12.82
C GLU A 261 16.24 -4.79 12.89
N ASN A 262 16.52 -6.08 13.12
CA ASN A 262 15.50 -7.12 13.37
C ASN A 262 14.44 -7.28 12.26
N ALA A 263 14.78 -6.98 11.00
CA ALA A 263 13.95 -7.39 9.88
C ALA A 263 13.94 -8.92 9.77
N GLN A 264 12.76 -9.52 9.60
CA GLN A 264 12.63 -10.95 9.37
C GLN A 264 13.15 -11.32 7.98
N TRP A 265 12.79 -10.49 6.98
CA TRP A 265 13.33 -10.56 5.63
C TRP A 265 13.14 -9.23 4.90
N MET A 266 13.89 -9.06 3.80
CA MET A 266 13.82 -7.89 2.91
C MET A 266 13.96 -8.34 1.46
N TYR A 267 13.09 -7.86 0.58
CA TYR A 267 13.05 -8.15 -0.85
C TYR A 267 13.11 -6.85 -1.67
N GLY A 268 14.18 -6.66 -2.43
CA GLY A 268 14.44 -5.46 -3.22
C GLY A 268 13.94 -5.55 -4.67
N GLY A 269 14.01 -4.43 -5.39
CA GLY A 269 13.70 -4.41 -6.83
C GLY A 269 12.21 -4.31 -7.16
N VAL A 270 11.40 -4.01 -6.14
CA VAL A 270 9.94 -3.83 -6.23
C VAL A 270 9.57 -2.37 -6.24
N GLY A 271 8.32 -2.07 -6.59
CA GLY A 271 7.75 -0.75 -6.46
C GLY A 271 8.33 0.31 -7.42
N PHE A 272 7.95 1.56 -7.17
CA PHE A 272 8.34 2.72 -7.98
C PHE A 272 8.32 3.97 -7.08
N ALA A 273 9.49 4.38 -6.60
CA ALA A 273 9.67 5.56 -5.75
C ALA A 273 10.43 6.66 -6.49
N GLY A 274 9.71 7.60 -7.10
CA GLY A 274 10.30 8.73 -7.82
C GLY A 274 11.23 9.61 -6.97
N PHE A 275 11.00 9.68 -5.66
CA PHE A 275 11.84 10.44 -4.70
C PHE A 275 13.12 9.71 -4.25
N ASN A 276 13.37 8.51 -4.76
CA ASN A 276 14.47 7.66 -4.30
C ASN A 276 15.79 7.83 -5.08
N MET A 277 15.73 8.42 -6.27
CA MET A 277 16.88 8.60 -7.16
C MET A 277 17.97 9.48 -6.52
N LEU A 278 19.25 9.13 -6.74
CA LEU A 278 20.41 9.92 -6.36
C LEU A 278 20.55 11.14 -7.29
N GLY A 279 20.49 12.35 -6.73
CA GLY A 279 20.67 13.61 -7.45
C GLY A 279 19.38 14.35 -7.82
N HIS A 280 19.49 15.30 -8.75
CA HIS A 280 18.40 16.23 -9.13
C HIS A 280 17.32 15.63 -10.05
N GLY A 281 17.40 14.34 -10.38
CA GLY A 281 16.50 13.65 -11.33
C GLY A 281 15.31 12.92 -10.70
N GLY A 282 15.15 12.92 -9.37
CA GLY A 282 14.02 12.28 -8.72
C GLY A 282 12.69 12.96 -9.07
N GLY A 283 11.89 12.33 -9.94
CA GLY A 283 10.62 12.87 -10.45
C GLY A 283 9.48 12.95 -9.42
N CYS A 284 8.28 13.30 -9.88
CA CYS A 284 7.03 13.30 -9.10
C CYS A 284 6.85 11.92 -8.41
N ALA A 285 6.68 11.88 -7.09
CA ALA A 285 6.24 10.65 -6.38
C ALA A 285 4.73 10.37 -6.51
N CYS A 286 4.10 11.01 -7.48
CA CYS A 286 2.67 10.94 -7.76
C CYS A 286 2.32 9.60 -8.41
N TRP A 287 3.29 9.02 -9.11
CA TRP A 287 3.28 7.63 -9.55
C TRP A 287 4.04 6.84 -8.49
N PHE A 288 3.34 5.90 -7.86
CA PHE A 288 3.87 5.04 -6.81
C PHE A 288 3.30 3.63 -6.97
N SER A 289 3.76 2.68 -6.17
CA SER A 289 3.25 1.31 -6.20
C SER A 289 2.48 0.93 -4.93
N ARG A 290 1.69 -0.15 -4.98
CA ARG A 290 1.08 -0.76 -3.79
C ARG A 290 1.15 -2.27 -3.93
N PHE A 291 1.79 -2.92 -2.95
CA PHE A 291 1.67 -4.37 -2.79
C PHE A 291 0.38 -4.72 -2.06
N THR A 292 0.02 -6.00 -2.08
CA THR A 292 -1.03 -6.56 -1.23
C THR A 292 -0.58 -7.89 -0.64
N LEU A 293 -1.25 -8.30 0.43
CA LEU A 293 -1.18 -9.66 0.95
C LEU A 293 -2.40 -10.46 0.47
N ASP A 294 -2.26 -11.77 0.38
CA ASP A 294 -3.40 -12.68 0.25
C ASP A 294 -3.69 -13.42 1.57
N TYR A 295 -4.61 -14.38 1.53
CA TYR A 295 -5.04 -15.12 2.73
C TYR A 295 -3.97 -16.03 3.34
N PHE A 296 -2.89 -16.30 2.62
CA PHE A 296 -1.74 -17.05 3.12
C PHE A 296 -0.57 -16.16 3.51
N ALA A 297 -0.80 -14.84 3.60
CA ALA A 297 0.24 -13.83 3.83
C ALA A 297 1.35 -13.86 2.77
N ARG A 298 1.03 -14.31 1.55
CA ARG A 298 1.93 -14.17 0.41
C ARG A 298 1.94 -12.71 -0.02
N SER A 299 3.13 -12.18 -0.26
CA SER A 299 3.29 -10.82 -0.75
C SER A 299 3.18 -10.79 -2.26
N ILE A 300 2.22 -10.02 -2.77
CA ILE A 300 2.09 -9.74 -4.20
C ILE A 300 2.73 -8.38 -4.44
N ALA A 301 3.95 -8.37 -4.97
CA ALA A 301 4.80 -7.19 -5.04
C ALA A 301 5.03 -6.75 -6.50
N PRO A 302 4.58 -5.56 -6.89
CA PRO A 302 4.86 -5.00 -8.21
C PRO A 302 6.36 -4.87 -8.52
N GLU A 303 6.80 -5.31 -9.68
CA GLU A 303 8.15 -5.09 -10.25
C GLU A 303 8.01 -4.31 -11.58
N PRO A 304 7.53 -3.05 -11.57
CA PRO A 304 7.07 -2.34 -12.78
C PRO A 304 8.16 -2.20 -13.85
N HIS A 305 9.43 -2.07 -13.44
CA HIS A 305 10.56 -1.98 -14.37
C HIS A 305 11.03 -3.31 -14.95
N GLN A 306 10.53 -4.42 -14.41
CA GLN A 306 10.73 -5.76 -14.95
C GLN A 306 9.49 -6.26 -15.70
N TYR A 307 8.44 -5.41 -15.78
CA TYR A 307 7.15 -5.77 -16.38
C TYR A 307 6.53 -7.01 -15.73
N ARG A 308 6.68 -7.10 -14.42
CA ARG A 308 6.38 -8.29 -13.63
C ARG A 308 5.71 -7.95 -12.30
N VAL A 309 5.15 -8.97 -11.69
CA VAL A 309 4.70 -9.00 -10.31
C VAL A 309 5.34 -10.21 -9.64
N ALA A 310 6.07 -9.99 -8.55
CA ALA A 310 6.63 -11.06 -7.73
C ALA A 310 5.58 -11.58 -6.74
N VAL A 311 5.58 -12.90 -6.53
CA VAL A 311 4.79 -13.56 -5.48
C VAL A 311 5.76 -14.18 -4.49
N LEU A 312 5.80 -13.64 -3.28
CA LEU A 312 6.66 -14.13 -2.20
C LEU A 312 5.84 -14.91 -1.18
N ASP A 313 6.39 -15.97 -0.61
CA ASP A 313 5.81 -16.62 0.56
C ASP A 313 5.93 -15.74 1.83
N SER A 314 5.37 -16.20 2.94
CA SER A 314 5.40 -15.46 4.22
C SER A 314 6.82 -15.32 4.82
N ASN A 315 7.77 -16.12 4.35
CA ASN A 315 9.19 -16.10 4.73
C ASN A 315 10.06 -15.27 3.77
N GLY A 316 9.45 -14.65 2.75
CA GLY A 316 10.15 -13.81 1.78
C GLY A 316 10.79 -14.58 0.62
N ASN A 317 10.52 -15.87 0.47
CA ASN A 317 11.01 -16.65 -0.66
C ASN A 317 10.18 -16.35 -1.90
N LEU A 318 10.86 -16.12 -3.04
CA LEU A 318 10.19 -15.96 -4.32
C LEU A 318 9.58 -17.29 -4.77
N ILE A 319 8.26 -17.35 -4.89
CA ILE A 319 7.53 -18.50 -5.42
C ILE A 319 7.55 -18.45 -6.95
N LEU A 320 7.12 -17.32 -7.52
CA LEU A 320 7.03 -17.11 -8.96
C LEU A 320 7.02 -15.62 -9.31
N ARG A 321 7.21 -15.34 -10.60
CA ARG A 321 6.94 -14.02 -11.19
C ARG A 321 5.85 -14.16 -12.25
N ILE A 322 4.95 -13.21 -12.26
CA ILE A 322 3.86 -13.10 -13.25
C ILE A 322 4.21 -11.95 -14.18
N GLY A 323 4.18 -12.20 -15.47
CA GLY A 323 4.25 -11.20 -16.50
C GLY A 323 5.59 -11.13 -17.25
N ARG A 324 5.52 -10.42 -18.36
CA ARG A 324 6.66 -9.96 -19.16
C ARG A 324 6.26 -8.68 -19.91
N TYR A 325 7.23 -8.05 -20.54
CA TYR A 325 6.97 -6.89 -21.38
C TYR A 325 6.00 -7.24 -22.53
N GLY A 326 4.99 -6.41 -22.74
CA GLY A 326 4.10 -6.48 -23.89
C GLY A 326 2.89 -5.56 -23.76
N ASN A 327 2.14 -5.40 -24.84
CA ASN A 327 1.01 -4.47 -24.91
C ASN A 327 -0.35 -5.17 -24.74
N VAL A 328 -1.44 -4.42 -25.00
CA VAL A 328 -2.82 -4.91 -24.88
C VAL A 328 -3.12 -6.12 -25.78
N ASP A 329 -2.47 -6.23 -26.94
CA ASP A 329 -2.67 -7.31 -27.92
C ASP A 329 -1.81 -8.54 -27.61
N ASP A 330 -0.91 -8.44 -26.62
CA ASP A 330 -0.02 -9.53 -26.22
C ASP A 330 -0.60 -10.29 -25.01
N GLY A 331 -0.52 -11.62 -25.09
CA GLY A 331 -1.10 -12.54 -24.10
C GLY A 331 -2.46 -13.07 -24.52
N ARG A 332 -2.65 -14.40 -24.47
CA ARG A 332 -3.95 -15.04 -24.70
C ARG A 332 -4.71 -15.25 -23.39
N PRO A 333 -5.81 -14.52 -23.14
CA PRO A 333 -6.57 -14.67 -21.90
C PRO A 333 -7.32 -16.02 -21.86
N LEU A 334 -7.40 -16.62 -20.66
CA LEU A 334 -8.22 -17.81 -20.42
C LEU A 334 -9.72 -17.58 -20.72
N VAL A 335 -10.18 -16.33 -20.57
CA VAL A 335 -11.54 -15.91 -20.90
C VAL A 335 -11.44 -14.77 -21.92
N ALA A 336 -11.81 -15.05 -23.17
CA ALA A 336 -11.74 -14.08 -24.27
C ALA A 336 -12.84 -13.02 -24.22
N ALA A 337 -14.01 -13.35 -23.65
CA ALA A 337 -15.15 -12.46 -23.59
C ALA A 337 -14.83 -11.17 -22.81
N GLY A 338 -15.08 -10.02 -23.43
CA GLY A 338 -14.78 -8.70 -22.86
C GLY A 338 -13.31 -8.28 -22.95
N GLY A 339 -12.44 -9.12 -23.51
CA GLY A 339 -11.02 -8.84 -23.76
C GLY A 339 -10.73 -8.29 -25.17
N PRO A 340 -9.45 -8.09 -25.52
CA PRO A 340 -9.04 -7.63 -26.84
C PRO A 340 -9.45 -8.61 -27.95
N ALA A 341 -9.92 -8.09 -29.09
CA ALA A 341 -10.42 -8.92 -30.19
C ALA A 341 -9.32 -9.76 -30.86
N ASN A 342 -8.10 -9.21 -30.96
CA ASN A 342 -6.96 -9.85 -31.59
C ASN A 342 -5.86 -10.00 -30.54
N THR A 343 -5.59 -11.23 -30.11
CA THR A 343 -4.53 -11.52 -29.13
C THR A 343 -3.45 -12.42 -29.73
N ARG A 344 -2.20 -12.12 -29.40
CA ARG A 344 -1.02 -12.91 -29.77
C ARG A 344 -0.54 -13.68 -28.55
N SER A 345 -0.26 -14.97 -28.74
CA SER A 345 0.37 -15.76 -27.67
C SER A 345 1.80 -15.28 -27.45
N ILE A 346 2.16 -15.13 -26.18
CA ILE A 346 3.54 -14.84 -25.76
C ILE A 346 4.17 -15.99 -24.98
N GLY A 347 3.42 -17.08 -24.76
CA GLY A 347 3.83 -18.25 -24.00
C GLY A 347 3.95 -18.00 -22.49
N GLY A 348 4.30 -19.05 -21.75
CA GLY A 348 4.39 -19.00 -20.28
C GLY A 348 3.04 -18.75 -19.63
N ASP A 349 2.94 -17.68 -18.84
CA ASP A 349 1.71 -17.27 -18.14
C ASP A 349 0.73 -16.46 -19.01
N GLU A 350 1.11 -16.11 -20.25
CA GLU A 350 0.31 -15.27 -21.16
C GLU A 350 -0.04 -13.88 -20.59
N VAL A 351 0.72 -13.37 -19.62
CA VAL A 351 0.51 -12.05 -19.03
C VAL A 351 1.51 -11.04 -19.58
N ALA A 352 1.00 -10.02 -20.28
CA ALA A 352 1.80 -8.89 -20.77
C ALA A 352 1.55 -7.62 -19.93
N LEU A 353 2.62 -6.93 -19.53
CA LEU A 353 2.57 -5.73 -18.69
C LEU A 353 3.50 -4.64 -19.23
N VAL A 354 3.16 -3.37 -18.99
CA VAL A 354 4.03 -2.21 -19.29
C VAL A 354 4.33 -1.41 -18.03
N HIS A 355 3.33 -1.15 -17.19
CA HIS A 355 3.51 -0.37 -15.98
C HIS A 355 2.54 -0.82 -14.89
N ALA A 356 2.83 -1.99 -14.33
CA ALA A 356 2.06 -2.62 -13.27
C ALA A 356 2.52 -2.09 -11.90
N CYS A 357 1.80 -1.11 -11.35
CA CYS A 357 2.17 -0.48 -10.07
C CYS A 357 1.22 -0.84 -8.92
N PHE A 358 -0.01 -1.26 -9.20
CA PHE A 358 -1.00 -1.58 -8.17
C PHE A 358 -1.51 -2.99 -8.36
N VAL A 359 -1.59 -3.72 -7.25
CA VAL A 359 -2.14 -5.07 -7.24
C VAL A 359 -3.22 -5.21 -6.18
N GLY A 360 -4.16 -6.12 -6.43
CA GLY A 360 -5.19 -6.54 -5.50
C GLY A 360 -5.35 -8.05 -5.53
N THR A 361 -5.90 -8.63 -4.47
CA THR A 361 -6.14 -10.08 -4.36
C THR A 361 -7.60 -10.34 -4.08
N HIS A 362 -8.12 -11.44 -4.63
CA HIS A 362 -9.38 -12.04 -4.19
C HIS A 362 -9.06 -13.46 -3.76
N THR A 363 -9.06 -13.66 -2.45
CA THR A 363 -8.54 -14.86 -1.79
C THR A 363 -7.07 -15.12 -2.19
N ASP A 364 -6.64 -16.36 -2.06
CA ASP A 364 -5.42 -16.98 -2.52
C ASP A 364 -5.40 -17.40 -4.00
N ARG A 365 -6.50 -17.26 -4.74
CA ARG A 365 -6.64 -17.86 -6.09
C ARG A 365 -6.67 -16.87 -7.24
N ARG A 366 -6.72 -15.56 -6.95
CA ARG A 366 -6.82 -14.55 -7.99
C ARG A 366 -6.10 -13.27 -7.61
N ILE A 367 -5.25 -12.81 -8.52
CA ILE A 367 -4.56 -11.53 -8.45
C ILE A 367 -5.15 -10.60 -9.51
N PHE A 368 -5.28 -9.33 -9.19
CA PHE A 368 -5.59 -8.25 -10.11
C PHE A 368 -4.38 -7.34 -10.21
N ILE A 369 -4.03 -6.95 -11.42
CA ILE A 369 -2.88 -6.10 -11.71
C ILE A 369 -3.38 -4.90 -12.49
N ALA A 370 -3.23 -3.69 -11.94
CA ALA A 370 -3.49 -2.46 -12.67
C ALA A 370 -2.28 -2.15 -13.55
N ASP A 371 -2.40 -2.48 -14.83
CA ASP A 371 -1.39 -2.27 -15.85
C ASP A 371 -1.63 -0.91 -16.52
N LEU A 372 -1.20 0.14 -15.82
CA LEU A 372 -1.48 1.53 -16.19
C LEU A 372 -0.93 1.88 -17.59
N GLY A 373 0.22 1.29 -17.95
CA GLY A 373 0.85 1.51 -19.25
C GLY A 373 0.01 1.00 -20.43
N ASN A 374 -0.84 0.00 -20.20
CA ASN A 374 -1.79 -0.52 -21.20
C ASN A 374 -3.24 -0.10 -20.91
N ALA A 375 -3.46 0.80 -19.94
CA ALA A 375 -4.79 1.27 -19.52
C ALA A 375 -5.79 0.13 -19.23
N ARG A 376 -5.33 -0.97 -18.62
CA ARG A 376 -6.15 -2.15 -18.33
C ARG A 376 -5.93 -2.71 -16.94
N ILE A 377 -6.83 -3.58 -16.53
CA ILE A 377 -6.64 -4.46 -15.39
C ILE A 377 -6.52 -5.88 -15.91
N VAL A 378 -5.46 -6.57 -15.51
CA VAL A 378 -5.28 -8.00 -15.77
C VAL A 378 -5.77 -8.79 -14.56
N SER A 379 -6.61 -9.79 -14.78
CA SER A 379 -7.00 -10.76 -13.74
C SER A 379 -6.27 -12.08 -13.98
N VAL A 380 -5.44 -12.46 -13.03
CA VAL A 380 -4.60 -13.67 -13.08
C VAL A 380 -5.18 -14.70 -12.13
N LYS A 381 -5.52 -15.88 -12.66
CA LYS A 381 -5.90 -17.04 -11.85
C LYS A 381 -4.62 -17.74 -11.38
N LEU A 382 -4.53 -17.99 -10.08
CA LEU A 382 -3.52 -18.87 -9.52
C LEU A 382 -4.09 -20.28 -9.43
N ASP A 383 -3.28 -21.26 -9.82
CA ASP A 383 -3.58 -22.67 -9.59
C ASP A 383 -2.44 -23.33 -8.83
N TYR A 384 -2.77 -24.44 -8.16
CA TYR A 384 -1.81 -25.20 -7.37
C TYR A 384 -1.24 -26.32 -8.22
N HIS A 385 0.08 -26.52 -8.15
CA HIS A 385 0.75 -27.62 -8.86
C HIS A 385 0.20 -29.00 -8.43
N ALA A 386 -0.19 -29.13 -7.16
CA ALA A 386 -0.85 -30.31 -6.61
C ALA A 386 -2.01 -29.88 -5.71
N SER A 387 -3.07 -30.66 -5.67
CA SER A 387 -4.22 -30.42 -4.80
C SER A 387 -4.68 -31.71 -4.14
N GLU A 388 -4.85 -31.67 -2.83
CA GLU A 388 -5.51 -32.73 -2.06
C GLU A 388 -6.80 -32.19 -1.44
N LYS A 389 -7.79 -33.05 -1.27
CA LYS A 389 -9.07 -32.72 -0.67
C LYS A 389 -9.37 -33.72 0.43
N ILE A 390 -9.73 -33.21 1.60
CA ILE A 390 -10.20 -34.01 2.71
C ILE A 390 -11.64 -33.61 2.98
N PRO A 391 -12.60 -34.55 3.00
CA PRO A 391 -13.97 -34.23 3.35
C PRO A 391 -14.03 -33.75 4.79
N LEU A 392 -14.67 -32.60 5.01
CA LEU A 392 -15.00 -32.15 6.36
C LEU A 392 -16.16 -33.00 6.87
N LYS A 393 -15.99 -33.59 8.07
CA LYS A 393 -17.04 -34.37 8.72
C LYS A 393 -18.28 -33.48 8.90
N ASP A 394 -19.44 -33.98 8.49
CA ASP A 394 -20.75 -33.33 8.64
C ASP A 394 -20.93 -31.99 7.89
N VAL A 395 -20.07 -31.68 6.90
CA VAL A 395 -20.27 -30.55 5.98
C VAL A 395 -20.59 -31.09 4.59
N THR A 396 -21.83 -30.88 4.13
CA THR A 396 -22.21 -31.22 2.75
C THR A 396 -21.51 -30.28 1.77
N ASP A 397 -20.85 -30.85 0.76
CA ASP A 397 -20.27 -30.07 -0.33
C ASP A 397 -21.37 -29.21 -0.98
N ARG A 398 -21.17 -27.87 -0.97
CA ARG A 398 -22.02 -26.99 -1.77
C ARG A 398 -21.76 -27.28 -3.24
N ALA A 399 -22.81 -27.66 -3.96
CA ALA A 399 -22.76 -27.85 -5.41
C ALA A 399 -22.06 -26.65 -6.08
N THR A 400 -21.03 -26.94 -6.86
CA THR A 400 -20.29 -25.94 -7.63
C THR A 400 -21.29 -25.15 -8.49
N PRO A 401 -21.37 -23.81 -8.39
CA PRO A 401 -22.17 -23.04 -9.32
C PRO A 401 -21.64 -23.30 -10.73
N GLY A 402 -22.52 -23.75 -11.64
CA GLY A 402 -22.17 -24.07 -13.03
C GLY A 402 -21.36 -22.98 -13.69
N GLY A 403 -20.37 -23.42 -14.49
CA GLY A 403 -19.28 -22.61 -15.05
C GLY A 403 -19.66 -21.55 -16.06
#